data_AF-A0AA95Z986-F1
#
_entry.id   AF-A0AA95Z986-F1
#
_cell.length_a   1.000
_cell.length_b   1.000
_cell.length_c   1.000
_cell.angle_alpha   90.00
_cell.angle_beta   90.00
_cell.angle_gamma   90.00
#
_symmetry.space_group_name_H-M   'P 1'
#
loop_
_entity.id
_entity.type
_entity.pdbx_description
1 polymer ?
#
loop_
_entity_poly.entity_id
_entity_poly.type
_entity_poly.pdbx_seq_one_letter_code
_entity_poly.pdbx_strand_id
1 'polypeptide(L)'
;CLVSFVTLFSMSLLSVILGFYFISRDLVYFIEWEVLSLNSSSIVMTLLFDWMSLIFMGLVLFISSLVIFYTDEYMGGDLNKNRFIILVLMFVLSM
;
A
#
# COMPACT_ATOMS: atom_id res chain seq x y z
N CYS A 1 -9.58 -6.10 -13.01
CA CYS A 1 -9.24 -7.32 -12.25
C CYS A 1 -7.81 -7.77 -12.49
N LEU A 2 -7.46 -8.36 -13.64
CA LEU A 2 -6.11 -8.92 -13.83
C LEU A 2 -4.99 -7.87 -13.75
N VAL A 3 -5.16 -6.72 -14.39
CA VAL A 3 -4.15 -5.64 -14.32
C VAL A 3 -3.96 -5.18 -12.87
N SER A 4 -5.06 -4.87 -12.15
CA SER A 4 -5.03 -4.47 -10.75
C SER A 4 -4.43 -5.54 -9.83
N PHE A 5 -4.66 -6.82 -10.12
CA PHE A 5 -4.06 -7.94 -9.41
C PHE A 5 -2.53 -7.96 -9.61
N VAL A 6 -2.07 -7.97 -10.86
CA VAL A 6 -0.64 -8.02 -11.19
C VAL A 6 0.10 -6.81 -10.61
N THR A 7 -0.48 -5.62 -10.69
CA THR A 7 0.15 -4.41 -10.13
C THR A 7 0.32 -4.52 -8.61
N LEU A 8 -0.73 -4.89 -7.86
CA LEU A 8 -0.63 -5.00 -6.40
C LEU A 8 0.29 -6.13 -5.97
N PHE A 9 0.24 -7.27 -6.68
CA PHE A 9 1.12 -8.40 -6.41
C PHE A 9 2.59 -8.02 -6.61
N SER A 10 2.93 -7.35 -7.73
CA SER A 10 4.30 -6.91 -7.97
C SER A 10 4.80 -5.90 -6.93
N MET A 11 3.95 -4.95 -6.51
CA MET A 11 4.28 -3.99 -5.46
C MET A 11 4.46 -4.65 -4.09
N SER A 12 3.65 -5.67 -3.77
CA SER A 12 3.80 -6.44 -2.53
C SER A 12 5.14 -7.18 -2.45
N LEU A 13 5.59 -7.74 -3.57
CA LEU A 13 6.86 -8.46 -3.62
C LEU A 13 8.03 -7.49 -3.46
N LEU A 14 7.95 -6.33 -4.14
CA LEU A 14 8.95 -5.27 -4.02
C LEU A 14 9.09 -4.75 -2.58
N SER A 15 7.98 -4.49 -1.89
CA SER A 15 8.04 -3.96 -0.52
C SER A 15 8.58 -4.98 0.48
N VAL A 16 8.30 -6.27 0.31
CA VAL A 16 8.89 -7.32 1.15
C VAL A 16 10.40 -7.45 0.91
N ILE A 17 10.85 -7.41 -0.34
CA ILE A 17 12.28 -7.44 -0.67
C ILE A 17 13.00 -6.22 -0.08
N LEU A 18 12.41 -5.03 -0.22
CA LEU A 18 12.93 -3.81 0.40
C LEU A 18 12.91 -3.90 1.93
N GLY A 19 11.88 -4.47 2.53
CA GLY A 19 11.81 -4.72 3.98
C GLY A 19 12.99 -5.55 4.47
N PHE A 20 13.29 -6.67 3.81
CA PHE A 20 14.47 -7.48 4.14
C PHE A 20 15.79 -6.74 3.91
N TYR A 21 15.88 -5.92 2.86
CA TYR A 21 17.06 -5.08 2.63
C TYR A 21 17.29 -4.09 3.78
N PHE A 22 16.23 -3.44 4.28
CA PHE A 22 16.30 -2.51 5.40
C PHE A 22 16.72 -3.20 6.69
N ILE A 23 16.25 -4.43 6.95
CA ILE A 23 16.72 -5.25 8.08
C ILE A 23 18.23 -5.52 7.93
N SER A 24 18.68 -5.95 6.75
CA SER A 24 20.09 -6.34 6.56
C SER A 24 21.09 -5.20 6.71
N ARG A 25 20.62 -3.96 6.56
CA ARG A 25 21.44 -2.74 6.59
C ARG A 25 21.12 -1.84 7.79
N ASP A 26 20.20 -2.25 8.66
CA ASP A 26 19.66 -1.44 9.76
C ASP A 26 19.31 0.00 9.32
N LEU A 27 18.63 0.12 8.17
CA LEU A 27 18.26 1.41 7.59
C LEU A 27 16.89 1.86 8.10
N VAL A 28 16.79 3.16 8.36
CA VAL A 28 15.58 3.88 8.73
C VAL A 28 15.61 5.22 7.99
N TYR A 29 14.58 5.52 7.19
CA TYR A 29 14.47 6.82 6.51
C TYR A 29 13.28 7.63 7.03
N PHE A 30 13.56 8.89 7.35
CA PHE A 30 12.55 9.89 7.69
C PHE A 30 12.46 10.91 6.57
N ILE A 31 11.24 11.14 6.07
CA ILE A 31 10.94 12.23 5.14
C ILE A 31 9.97 13.16 5.85
N GLU A 32 10.44 14.35 6.18
CA GLU A 32 9.62 15.42 6.74
C GLU A 32 9.22 16.39 5.64
N TRP A 33 7.92 16.61 5.47
CA TRP A 33 7.39 17.61 4.56
C TRP A 33 6.56 18.63 5.34
N GLU A 34 7.05 19.86 5.42
CA GLU A 34 6.29 20.97 5.98
C GLU A 34 5.17 21.37 5.02
N VAL A 35 3.93 21.15 5.42
CA VAL A 35 2.74 21.41 4.59
C VAL A 35 2.32 22.87 4.72
N LEU A 36 2.25 23.39 5.95
CA LEU A 36 1.78 24.74 6.26
C LEU A 36 2.51 25.28 7.49
N SER A 37 2.98 26.52 7.43
CA SER A 37 3.41 27.29 8.61
C SER A 37 2.37 28.36 8.94
N LEU A 38 1.80 28.27 10.14
CA LEU A 38 0.85 29.24 10.68
C LEU A 38 1.50 29.95 11.87
N ASN A 39 1.93 31.20 11.68
CA ASN A 39 2.60 32.04 12.67
C ASN A 39 3.77 31.36 13.39
N SER A 40 3.49 30.60 14.45
CA SER A 40 4.45 29.89 15.31
C SER A 40 4.32 28.37 15.29
N SER A 41 3.32 27.80 14.62
CA SER A 41 3.13 26.35 14.49
C SER A 41 3.20 25.91 13.03
N SER A 42 4.07 24.96 12.74
CA SER A 42 4.13 24.28 11.44
C SER A 42 3.42 22.93 11.51
N ILE A 43 2.64 22.61 10.47
CA ILE A 43 2.05 21.29 10.24
C ILE A 43 3.01 20.54 9.32
N VAL A 44 3.65 19.51 9.87
CA VAL A 44 4.63 18.68 9.15
C VAL A 44 4.04 17.28 8.95
N MET A 45 4.00 16.81 7.71
CA MET A 45 3.74 15.41 7.39
C MET A 45 5.06 14.65 7.48
N THR A 46 5.12 13.63 8.33
CA THR A 46 6.29 12.75 8.45
C THR A 46 5.99 11.38 7.85
N LEU A 47 6.82 10.94 6.91
CA LEU A 47 6.80 9.59 6.36
C LEU A 47 7.99 8.82 6.90
N LEU A 48 7.71 7.67 7.52
CA LEU A 48 8.70 6.79 8.13
C LEU A 48 8.80 5.48 7.33
N PHE A 49 9.97 5.24 6.75
CA PHE A 49 10.29 4.01 6.05
C PHE A 49 11.24 3.17 6.90
N ASP A 50 10.66 2.15 7.55
CA ASP A 50 11.34 1.16 8.36
C ASP A 50 11.05 -0.23 7.80
N TRP A 51 11.86 -1.21 8.19
CA TRP A 51 11.60 -2.60 7.88
C TRP A 51 10.21 -3.06 8.34
N MET A 52 9.75 -2.57 9.49
CA MET A 52 8.41 -2.89 10.01
C MET A 52 7.30 -2.36 9.11
N SER A 53 7.37 -1.09 8.70
CA SER A 53 6.33 -0.50 7.86
C SER A 53 6.32 -1.11 6.46
N LEU A 54 7.50 -1.41 5.89
CA LEU A 54 7.63 -2.03 4.57
C LEU A 54 7.09 -3.47 4.51
N ILE A 55 7.40 -4.30 5.52
CA ILE A 55 6.90 -5.69 5.57
C ILE A 55 5.40 -5.70 5.82
N PHE A 56 4.89 -4.86 6.73
CA PHE A 56 3.45 -4.74 6.98
C PHE A 56 2.69 -4.34 5.71
N MET A 57 3.18 -3.32 5.00
CA MET A 57 2.57 -2.89 3.74
C MET A 57 2.61 -3.98 2.67
N GLY A 58 3.69 -4.77 2.60
CA GLY A 58 3.78 -5.92 1.72
C GLY A 58 2.72 -6.97 1.97
N LEU A 59 2.44 -7.31 3.24
CA LEU A 59 1.40 -8.27 3.60
C LEU A 59 -0.01 -7.76 3.25
N VAL A 60 -0.30 -6.48 3.54
CA VAL A 60 -1.59 -5.87 3.21
C VAL A 60 -1.82 -5.87 1.69
N LEU A 61 -0.82 -5.46 0.91
CA LEU A 61 -0.87 -5.48 -0.55
C LEU A 61 -1.04 -6.91 -1.09
N PHE A 62 -0.34 -7.89 -0.51
CA PHE A 62 -0.46 -9.29 -0.92
C PHE A 62 -1.87 -9.83 -0.70
N ILE A 63 -2.45 -9.65 0.49
CA ILE A 63 -3.82 -10.09 0.79
C ILE A 63 -4.81 -9.40 -0.15
N SER A 64 -4.66 -8.09 -0.38
CA SER A 64 -5.55 -7.34 -1.27
C SER A 64 -5.51 -7.84 -2.73
N SER A 65 -4.34 -8.28 -3.20
CA SER A 65 -4.22 -8.86 -4.54
C SER A 65 -5.06 -10.13 -4.67
N LEU A 66 -5.01 -11.02 -3.67
CA LEU A 66 -5.81 -12.25 -3.64
C LEU A 66 -7.31 -11.97 -3.56
N VAL A 67 -7.72 -10.94 -2.80
CA VAL A 67 -9.14 -10.52 -2.74
C VAL A 67 -9.62 -10.07 -4.12
N ILE A 68 -8.83 -9.27 -4.85
CA ILE A 68 -9.20 -8.83 -6.21
C ILE A 68 -9.26 -10.01 -7.18
N PHE A 69 -8.33 -10.97 -7.08
CA PHE A 69 -8.36 -12.17 -7.90
C PHE A 69 -9.64 -12.98 -7.65
N TYR A 70 -10.00 -13.19 -6.39
CA TYR A 70 -11.21 -13.91 -6.00
C TYR A 70 -12.50 -13.22 -6.49
N THR A 71 -12.52 -11.89 -6.53
CA THR A 71 -13.71 -11.14 -6.98
C THR A 71 -14.04 -11.33 -8.45
N ASP A 72 -13.08 -11.75 -9.27
CA ASP A 72 -13.31 -11.94 -10.71
C ASP A 72 -14.26 -13.11 -10.97
N GLU A 73 -14.11 -14.20 -10.22
CA GLU A 73 -15.01 -15.35 -10.27
C GLU A 73 -16.27 -15.12 -9.43
N TYR A 74 -16.14 -14.53 -8.23
CA TYR A 74 -17.26 -14.33 -7.31
C TYR A 74 -18.31 -13.32 -7.83
N MET A 75 -17.86 -12.24 -8.49
CA MET A 75 -18.74 -11.19 -9.04
C MET A 75 -18.77 -11.17 -10.58
N GLY A 76 -18.50 -12.31 -11.23
CA GLY A 76 -18.40 -12.39 -12.69
C GLY A 76 -19.63 -11.89 -13.47
N GLY A 77 -20.82 -11.96 -12.86
CA GLY A 77 -22.09 -11.51 -13.46
C GLY A 77 -22.56 -10.10 -13.06
N ASP A 78 -21.87 -9.43 -12.13
CA ASP A 78 -22.36 -8.18 -11.54
C ASP A 78 -21.76 -6.94 -12.23
N LEU A 79 -22.63 -5.99 -12.59
CA LEU A 79 -22.25 -4.72 -13.21
C LEU A 79 -21.44 -3.81 -12.26
N ASN A 80 -21.54 -4.02 -10.94
CA ASN A 80 -20.88 -3.21 -9.92
C ASN A 80 -19.46 -3.68 -9.55
N LYS A 81 -18.90 -4.70 -10.23
CA LYS A 81 -17.56 -5.23 -9.94
C LYS A 81 -16.48 -4.15 -9.93
N ASN A 82 -16.51 -3.23 -10.91
CA ASN A 82 -15.52 -2.15 -11.00
C ASN A 82 -15.57 -1.19 -9.81
N ARG A 83 -16.78 -0.90 -9.29
CA ARG A 83 -16.94 -0.04 -8.11
C ARG A 83 -16.37 -0.71 -6.86
N PHE A 84 -16.58 -2.02 -6.71
CA PHE A 84 -16.02 -2.77 -5.59
C PHE A 84 -14.48 -2.74 -5.60
N ILE A 85 -13.86 -2.97 -6.76
CA ILE A 85 -12.41 -2.92 -6.91
C ILE A 85 -11.84 -1.55 -6.51
N ILE A 86 -12.51 -0.46 -6.91
CA ILE A 86 -12.07 0.91 -6.56
C ILE A 86 -12.15 1.13 -5.03
N LEU A 87 -13.19 0.64 -4.37
CA LEU A 87 -13.31 0.73 -2.90
C LEU A 87 -12.20 -0.03 -2.19
N VAL A 88 -11.84 -1.23 -2.68
CA VAL A 88 -10.72 -2.00 -2.14
C VAL A 88 -9.39 -1.26 -2.33
N LEU A 89 -9.16 -0.66 -3.50
CA LEU A 89 -7.94 0.11 -3.76
C LEU A 89 -7.83 1.35 -2.86
N MET A 90 -8.93 2.08 -2.64
CA MET A 90 -8.93 3.23 -1.73
C MET A 90 -8.69 2.81 -0.27
N PHE A 91 -9.24 1.68 0.15
CA PHE A 91 -9.00 1.11 1.48
C PHE A 91 -7.51 0.77 1.68
N VAL A 92 -6.90 0.11 0.70
CA VAL A 92 -5.48 -0.25 0.76
C VAL A 92 -4.56 0.96 0.79
N LEU A 93 -4.88 2.04 0.07
CA LEU A 93 -4.09 3.28 0.11
C LEU A 93 -4.21 4.07 1.41
N SER A 94 -5.26 3.82 2.20
CA SER A 94 -5.48 4.50 3.50
C SER A 94 -4.84 3.79 4.68
N MET A 95 -4.37 2.54 4.48
CA MET A 95 -3.69 1.71 5.47
C MET A 95 -2.18 1.85 5.33
#